data_AF-A0A5N6AT78-F1
#
_entry.id   AF-A0A5N6AT78-F1
#
_cell.length_a   1.000
_cell.length_b   1.000
_cell.length_c   1.000
_cell.angle_alpha   90.00
_cell.angle_beta   90.00
_cell.angle_gamma   90.00
#
_symmetry.space_group_name_H-M   'P 1'
#
loop_
_entity.id
_entity.type
_entity.pdbx_description
1 polymer ?
#
loop_
_entity_poly.entity_id
_entity_poly.type
_entity_poly.pdbx_seq_one_letter_code
_entity_poly.pdbx_strand_id
1 'polypeptide(L)'
;MSNAPTHTALFGLRCCGALFPEPTWNLTVATCPGQVSDWPTHTWSGAADTPTLPERDEALASLGFAVVPGEEWSWTEAMCGFRPDGPPHVRLFAAVPVRPLGGGLA
;
A
#
# COMPACT_ATOMS: atom_id res chain seq x y z
N MET A 1 10.77 -22.69 -16.85
CA MET A 1 11.04 -22.12 -15.51
C MET A 1 9.79 -21.33 -15.14
N SER A 2 8.98 -21.83 -14.21
CA SER A 2 7.79 -21.12 -13.74
C SER A 2 8.27 -19.90 -12.95
N ASN A 3 8.00 -18.68 -13.44
CA ASN A 3 8.27 -17.46 -12.67
C ASN A 3 7.17 -17.38 -11.60
N ALA A 4 7.52 -17.55 -10.33
CA ALA A 4 6.57 -17.41 -9.24
C ALA A 4 6.02 -15.97 -9.21
N PRO A 5 4.75 -15.76 -8.84
CA PRO A 5 4.20 -14.42 -8.74
C PRO A 5 4.95 -13.61 -7.69
N THR A 6 5.38 -12.40 -8.07
CA THR A 6 6.02 -11.44 -7.16
C THR A 6 4.94 -10.59 -6.51
N HIS A 7 5.08 -10.37 -5.20
CA HIS A 7 4.16 -9.56 -4.42
C HIS A 7 4.89 -8.37 -3.80
N THR A 8 4.29 -7.19 -3.90
CA THR A 8 4.83 -5.96 -3.31
C THR A 8 3.72 -5.23 -2.60
N ALA A 9 3.90 -4.97 -1.32
CA ALA A 9 3.00 -4.08 -0.60
C ALA A 9 3.32 -2.64 -0.96
N LEU A 10 2.27 -1.91 -1.31
CA LEU A 10 2.27 -0.50 -1.67
C LEU A 10 1.46 0.24 -0.61
N PHE A 11 2.11 1.16 0.08
CA PHE A 11 1.52 1.95 1.15
C PHE A 11 1.53 3.41 0.75
N GLY A 12 0.45 4.15 0.98
CA GLY A 12 0.49 5.58 0.67
C GLY A 12 -0.74 6.35 1.10
N LEU A 13 -0.52 7.65 1.21
CA LEU A 13 -1.58 8.60 1.51
C LEU A 13 -2.37 8.89 0.23
N ARG A 14 -3.69 8.66 0.25
CA ARG A 14 -4.57 9.19 -0.78
C ARG A 14 -4.57 10.69 -0.68
N CYS A 15 -4.48 11.33 -1.82
CA CYS A 15 -4.47 12.78 -1.87
C CYS A 15 -5.86 13.33 -1.63
N CYS A 16 -5.92 14.42 -0.89
CA CYS A 16 -7.13 15.19 -0.73
C CYS A 16 -7.54 15.77 -2.09
N GLY A 17 -8.50 15.12 -2.73
CA GLY A 17 -9.19 15.61 -3.93
C GLY A 17 -10.64 15.91 -3.61
N ALA A 18 -11.37 16.54 -4.52
CA ALA A 18 -12.81 16.83 -4.34
C ALA A 18 -13.68 15.58 -4.04
N LEU A 19 -13.16 14.38 -4.30
CA LEU A 19 -13.81 13.09 -4.04
C LEU A 19 -13.41 12.43 -2.71
N PHE A 20 -12.36 12.91 -2.03
CA PHE A 20 -11.87 12.36 -0.76
C PHE A 20 -11.57 13.53 0.21
N PRO A 21 -12.55 13.90 1.06
CA PRO A 21 -12.45 15.10 1.89
C PRO A 21 -11.39 14.98 2.99
N GLU A 22 -10.98 13.76 3.35
CA GLU A 22 -10.01 13.51 4.43
C GLU A 22 -8.82 12.65 3.95
N PRO A 23 -7.60 12.95 4.42
CA PRO A 23 -6.43 12.14 4.13
C PRO A 23 -6.66 10.71 4.62
N THR A 24 -6.43 9.74 3.74
CA THR A 24 -6.69 8.33 4.02
C THR A 24 -5.50 7.50 3.60
N TRP A 25 -4.94 6.72 4.53
CA TRP A 25 -3.86 5.79 4.21
C TRP A 25 -4.42 4.51 3.58
N ASN A 26 -3.73 4.01 2.57
CA ASN A 26 -4.04 2.73 1.94
C ASN A 26 -2.81 1.84 1.89
N LEU A 27 -3.03 0.55 2.06
CA LEU A 27 -2.08 -0.52 1.90
C LEU A 27 -2.65 -1.53 0.90
N THR A 28 -2.02 -1.68 -0.25
CA THR A 28 -2.45 -2.58 -1.33
C THR A 28 -1.32 -3.55 -1.66
N VAL A 29 -1.63 -4.82 -1.91
CA VAL A 29 -0.61 -5.79 -2.36
C VAL A 29 -0.68 -5.98 -3.87
N ALA A 30 0.29 -5.42 -4.57
CA ALA A 30 0.46 -5.62 -6.00
C ALA A 30 1.00 -7.03 -6.27
N THR A 31 0.36 -7.74 -7.20
CA THR A 31 0.77 -9.10 -7.62
C THR A 31 1.06 -9.10 -9.11
N CYS A 32 2.25 -9.58 -9.48
CA CYS A 32 2.70 -9.67 -10.87
C CYS A 32 3.08 -11.14 -11.21
N PRO A 33 2.47 -11.76 -12.24
CA PRO A 33 1.36 -11.24 -13.05
C PRO A 33 0.04 -11.18 -12.26
N GLY A 34 -0.87 -10.26 -12.62
CA GLY A 34 -2.17 -10.10 -11.98
C GLY A 34 -2.92 -8.84 -12.45
N GLN A 35 -4.23 -8.79 -12.21
CA GLN A 35 -5.06 -7.63 -12.54
C GLN A 35 -5.13 -6.67 -11.35
N VAL A 36 -5.01 -5.36 -11.62
CA VAL A 36 -5.00 -4.31 -10.58
C VAL A 36 -6.29 -4.29 -9.75
N SER A 37 -7.43 -4.65 -10.34
CA SER A 37 -8.71 -4.71 -9.62
C SER A 37 -8.77 -5.78 -8.55
N ASP A 38 -7.89 -6.78 -8.61
CA ASP A 38 -7.92 -7.95 -7.74
C ASP A 38 -6.94 -7.80 -6.58
N TRP A 39 -6.20 -6.68 -6.53
CA TRP A 39 -5.21 -6.43 -5.50
C TRP A 39 -5.88 -6.15 -4.15
N PRO A 40 -5.63 -6.98 -3.13
CA PRO A 40 -6.25 -6.81 -1.82
C PRO A 40 -5.77 -5.50 -1.21
N THR A 41 -6.69 -4.74 -0.62
CA THR A 41 -6.45 -3.39 -0.12
C THR A 41 -7.05 -3.23 1.27
N HIS A 42 -6.27 -2.65 2.17
CA HIS A 42 -6.69 -2.17 3.47
C HIS A 42 -6.65 -0.64 3.50
N THR A 43 -7.65 -0.02 4.12
CA THR A 43 -7.83 1.43 4.15
C THR A 43 -8.04 1.90 5.58
N TRP A 44 -7.19 2.81 6.06
CA TRP A 44 -7.39 3.49 7.34
C TRP A 44 -8.12 4.82 7.10
N SER A 45 -9.42 4.83 7.40
CA SER A 45 -10.27 6.02 7.27
C SER A 45 -10.04 6.98 8.44
N GLY A 46 -9.92 8.28 8.17
CA GLY A 46 -9.79 9.31 9.22
C GLY A 46 -8.45 9.33 9.97
N ALA A 47 -7.46 8.55 9.52
CA ALA A 47 -6.13 8.54 10.13
C ALA A 47 -5.30 9.73 9.59
N ALA A 48 -5.22 10.80 10.37
CA ALA A 48 -4.31 11.91 10.08
C ALA A 48 -2.84 11.50 10.24
N ASP A 49 -2.56 10.64 11.22
CA ASP A 49 -1.22 10.13 11.49
C ASP A 49 -0.87 8.96 10.56
N THR A 50 0.43 8.77 10.34
CA THR A 50 0.92 7.66 9.53
C THR A 50 0.81 6.35 10.32
N PRO A 51 0.10 5.32 9.83
CA PRO A 51 0.07 3.99 10.44
C PRO A 51 1.47 3.49 10.84
N THR A 52 1.59 2.96 12.05
CA THR A 52 2.81 2.41 12.63
C THR A 52 3.22 1.09 11.95
N LEU A 53 4.45 0.63 12.19
CA LEU A 53 4.91 -0.66 11.65
C LEU A 53 4.04 -1.84 12.12
N PRO A 54 3.68 -1.98 13.42
CA PRO A 54 2.78 -3.05 13.86
C PRO A 54 1.41 -3.02 13.18
N GLU A 55 0.80 -1.84 13.03
CA GLU A 55 -0.50 -1.71 12.35
C GLU A 55 -0.43 -2.11 10.87
N ARG A 56 0.71 -1.85 10.21
CA ARG A 56 0.94 -2.30 8.83
C ARG A 56 1.12 -3.81 8.76
N ASP A 57 1.83 -4.41 9.71
CA ASP A 57 2.03 -5.86 9.77
C ASP A 57 0.70 -6.59 10.03
N GLU A 58 -0.14 -6.07 10.94
CA GLU A 58 -1.49 -6.58 11.18
C GLU A 58 -2.37 -6.46 9.93
N ALA A 59 -2.33 -5.31 9.25
CA ALA A 59 -3.07 -5.12 8.01
C ALA A 59 -2.58 -6.08 6.91
N LEU A 60 -1.27 -6.23 6.72
CA LEU A 60 -0.72 -7.22 5.77
C LEU A 60 -1.17 -8.64 6.11
N ALA A 61 -1.12 -9.02 7.39
CA ALA A 61 -1.54 -10.34 7.84
C ALA A 61 -3.03 -10.58 7.53
N SER A 62 -3.88 -9.58 7.73
CA SER A 62 -5.30 -9.64 7.37
C SER A 62 -5.55 -9.81 5.86
N LEU A 63 -4.64 -9.28 5.03
CA LEU A 63 -4.64 -9.46 3.57
C LEU A 63 -3.97 -10.78 3.13
N GLY A 64 -3.44 -11.59 4.06
CA GLY A 64 -2.78 -12.86 3.78
C GLY A 64 -1.29 -12.76 3.43
N PHE A 65 -0.63 -11.66 3.81
CA PHE A 65 0.76 -11.38 3.48
C PHE A 65 1.61 -11.05 4.71
N ALA A 66 2.91 -11.21 4.58
CA ALA A 66 3.89 -10.68 5.53
C ALA A 66 5.08 -10.10 4.77
N VAL A 67 5.74 -9.11 5.38
CA VAL A 67 7.00 -8.57 4.87
C VAL A 67 8.02 -9.70 4.73
N VAL A 68 8.77 -9.70 3.63
CA VAL A 68 9.89 -10.64 3.46
C VAL A 68 10.93 -10.36 4.55
N PRO A 69 11.39 -11.36 5.31
CA PRO A 69 12.35 -11.13 6.39
C PRO A 69 13.60 -10.38 5.91
N GLY A 70 13.94 -9.29 6.60
CA GLY A 70 15.11 -8.46 6.28
C GLY A 70 14.87 -7.37 5.23
N GLU A 71 13.68 -7.29 4.64
CA GLU A 71 13.31 -6.19 3.76
C GLU A 71 12.81 -4.97 4.54
N GLU A 72 13.02 -3.79 3.97
CA GLU A 72 12.63 -2.51 4.54
C GLU A 72 11.69 -1.73 3.61
N TRP A 73 10.88 -0.85 4.21
CA TRP A 73 10.03 0.06 3.46
C TRP A 73 10.86 1.10 2.72
N SER A 74 10.81 1.08 1.39
CA SER A 74 11.37 2.14 0.56
C SER A 74 10.36 3.27 0.43
N TRP A 75 10.69 4.46 0.96
CA TRP A 75 9.83 5.63 0.92
C TRP A 75 10.16 6.54 -0.26
N THR A 76 9.12 7.10 -0.88
CA THR A 76 9.22 8.05 -1.98
C THR A 76 8.08 9.05 -1.96
N GLU A 77 8.32 10.22 -2.55
CA GLU A 77 7.30 11.23 -2.79
C GLU A 77 6.85 11.13 -4.24
N ALA A 78 5.53 11.18 -4.44
CA ALA A 78 4.94 11.27 -5.77
C ALA A 78 4.10 12.53 -5.88
N MET A 79 4.15 13.19 -7.05
CA MET A 79 3.27 14.32 -7.34
C MET A 79 1.82 13.87 -7.24
N CYS A 80 1.00 14.69 -6.61
CA CYS A 80 -0.41 14.39 -6.48
C CYS A 80 -1.33 15.54 -6.81
N GLY A 81 -2.01 15.39 -7.94
CA GLY A 81 -2.92 16.38 -8.47
C GLY A 81 -2.17 17.62 -8.97
N PHE A 82 -2.68 18.19 -10.05
CA PHE A 82 -2.35 19.55 -10.44
C PHE A 82 -3.58 20.38 -10.10
N ARG A 83 -3.50 21.22 -9.06
CA ARG A 83 -4.53 22.23 -8.83
C ARG A 83 -4.24 23.41 -9.75
N PRO A 84 -5.20 23.89 -10.56
CA PRO A 84 -4.97 25.02 -11.47
C PRO A 84 -4.53 26.31 -10.76
N ASP A 85 -4.82 26.41 -9.47
CA ASP A 85 -4.77 27.62 -8.63
C ASP A 85 -3.94 27.44 -7.34
N GLY A 86 -3.10 26.42 -7.25
CA GLY A 86 -2.27 26.17 -6.06
C GLY A 86 -0.90 25.53 -6.35
N PRO A 87 0.04 25.59 -5.40
CA PRO A 87 1.31 24.88 -5.52
C PRO A 87 1.08 23.36 -5.66
N PRO A 88 1.97 22.64 -6.34
CA PRO A 88 1.87 21.20 -6.46
C PRO A 88 1.89 20.54 -5.08
N HIS A 89 1.00 19.56 -4.89
CA HIS A 89 1.01 18.72 -3.70
C HIS A 89 1.79 17.44 -3.99
N VAL A 90 2.51 16.95 -2.98
CA VAL A 90 3.12 15.62 -3.00
C VAL A 90 2.34 14.68 -2.10
N ARG A 91 2.39 13.38 -2.41
CA ARG A 91 1.92 12.30 -1.55
C ARG A 91 3.10 11.43 -1.13
N LEU A 92 3.05 10.94 0.10
CA LEU A 92 3.97 9.92 0.57
C LEU A 92 3.51 8.55 0.09
N PHE A 93 4.48 7.79 -0.42
CA PHE A 93 4.32 6.43 -0.89
C PHE A 93 5.47 5.59 -0.35
N ALA A 94 5.21 4.32 -0.06
CA ALA A 94 6.22 3.36 0.32
C ALA A 94 5.95 2.01 -0.32
N ALA A 95 7.01 1.26 -0.58
CA ALA A 95 6.93 -0.10 -1.10
C ALA A 95 7.82 -1.06 -0.31
N VAL A 96 7.38 -2.31 -0.16
CA VAL A 96 8.18 -3.38 0.44
C VAL A 96 7.84 -4.74 -0.21
N PRO A 97 8.82 -5.62 -0.47
CA PRO A 97 8.53 -6.98 -0.88
C PRO A 97 7.76 -7.74 0.21
N VAL A 98 6.73 -8.48 -0.20
CA VAL A 98 5.95 -9.32 0.71
C VAL A 98 5.87 -10.73 0.18
N ARG A 99 5.59 -11.67 1.08
CA ARG A 99 5.33 -13.07 0.77
C ARG A 99 3.94 -13.45 1.26
N PRO A 100 3.23 -14.36 0.56
CA PRO A 100 2.03 -14.96 1.10
C PRO A 100 2.32 -15.62 2.45
N LEU A 101 1.44 -15.41 3.42
CA LEU A 101 1.29 -16.28 4.57
C LEU A 101 0.56 -17.52 4.02
N GLY A 102 1.31 -18.60 3.77
CA GLY A 102 0.81 -19.74 3.01
C GLY A 102 -0.59 -20.19 3.41
N GLY A 103 -1.44 -20.43 2.41
CA GLY A 103 -2.71 -21.12 2.56
C GLY A 103 -2.48 -22.60 2.84
N GLY A 104 -2.07 -22.91 4.07
CA GLY A 104 -2.23 -24.23 4.64
C GLY A 104 -3.67 -24.38 5.11
N LEU A 105 -4.58 -24.68 4.19
CA LEU A 105 -5.80 -25.40 4.53
C LEU A 105 -5.86 -26.67 3.67
N ALA A 106 -5.93 -27.78 4.40
CA ALA A 106 -6.14 -29.14 3.92
C ALA A 106 -7.49 -29.31 3.22
#